data_AF-A0A8S3VJZ6-F1
#
_entry.id   AF-A0A8S3VJZ6-F1
#
_cell.length_a   1.000
_cell.length_b   1.000
_cell.length_c   1.000
_cell.angle_alpha   90.00
_cell.angle_beta   90.00
_cell.angle_gamma   90.00
#
_symmetry.space_group_name_H-M   'P 1'
#
loop_
_entity.id
_entity.type
_entity.pdbx_description
1 polymer ?
#
loop_
_entity_poly.entity_id
_entity_poly.type
_entity_poly.pdbx_seq_one_letter_code
_entity_poly.pdbx_strand_id
1 'polypeptide(L)'
;MGPVTCSLQRFVIVVILLYGATLELHSRDVLDLIPFLNTTHQGLTFTAGVDNTTQALVLTEPIIEMLCWEIQKRKLALPDLVSREALVMLKEHSEITFLATIKQDIGDSGSIVAFSSDVMRFLEIESSGRKDEIRFHYTHNRQIRVETFPYRLADNRWHKLALSLSGTHLTLLVDCVKIYERVIQTVDRVPILGNIKLYVGQRNGQLALFRGALQDVQIVTQTHGYLLQCPNSDTACPTCAQFQAMEQQVKNIYSMYHNLSLELQRAKQRIAELEQCECHRSCMFNGTMKKEQEVWNPDPCTVCMCKNGTSDCKRMDCPPAPCEKPVYRDGECCPVCITNCYFSGKYYDHGASYSPKVCVTCTCNDGRMECKRMNPETECPRLDCPKDKFIHIHGECCPICEGTDFCGQGHNCHHNATCFNLATRYACQCKMGFKGDGVFCEDVNECLVKGGIHGHHCNGQTKCHNTVGSYECRCASGIKPEDPYNCDEGKLSSPSTTTTSSSSSSAISVSMSLCLLLCALFSIKCVVGH
;
A
#
# COMPACT_ATOMS: atom_id res chain seq x y z
N MET A 1 61.12 25.44 42.82
CA MET A 1 60.29 24.23 43.00
C MET A 1 59.41 24.10 41.76
N GLY A 2 59.47 22.94 41.12
CA GLY A 2 59.34 22.78 39.66
C GLY A 2 57.94 22.99 39.06
N PRO A 3 57.87 23.08 37.71
CA PRO A 3 56.72 23.51 36.92
C PRO A 3 55.85 22.33 36.47
N VAL A 4 54.66 22.62 35.92
CA VAL A 4 54.17 22.20 34.59
C VAL A 4 52.71 22.67 34.43
N THR A 5 52.47 23.45 33.38
CA THR A 5 51.15 23.65 32.76
C THR A 5 50.96 22.65 31.62
N CYS A 6 49.82 21.96 31.52
CA CYS A 6 49.02 21.89 30.29
C CYS A 6 47.68 21.16 30.48
N SER A 7 46.70 21.59 29.69
CA SER A 7 45.31 21.14 29.58
C SER A 7 45.16 19.88 28.69
N LEU A 8 44.23 18.96 29.01
CA LEU A 8 43.01 18.65 28.24
C LEU A 8 42.35 17.31 28.67
N GLN A 9 41.00 17.32 28.64
CA GLN A 9 40.08 16.24 28.25
C GLN A 9 39.52 15.22 29.29
N ARG A 10 38.18 15.26 29.36
CA ARG A 10 37.20 14.20 29.69
C ARG A 10 37.75 12.89 30.29
N PHE A 11 37.38 12.60 31.53
CA PHE A 11 37.01 11.24 31.96
C PHE A 11 36.03 11.35 33.14
N VAL A 12 34.76 10.99 32.89
CA VAL A 12 33.78 10.68 33.93
C VAL A 12 34.23 9.36 34.55
N ILE A 13 34.88 9.42 35.71
CA ILE A 13 35.22 8.25 36.51
C ILE A 13 34.06 7.98 37.45
N VAL A 14 33.49 6.80 37.25
CA VAL A 14 32.60 6.06 38.13
C VAL A 14 33.12 6.08 39.56
N VAL A 15 32.41 6.78 40.45
CA VAL A 15 32.54 6.63 41.90
C VAL A 15 31.34 5.82 42.37
N ILE A 16 31.52 4.50 42.41
CA ILE A 16 30.67 3.62 43.21
C ILE A 16 31.27 3.66 44.62
N LEU A 17 30.65 4.45 45.49
CA LEU A 17 30.85 4.36 46.94
C LEU A 17 29.51 4.02 47.59
N LEU A 18 29.40 2.75 48.00
CA LEU A 18 28.89 2.28 49.28
C LEU A 18 27.93 3.22 50.03
N TYR A 19 26.77 3.51 49.48
CA TYR A 19 25.51 3.71 50.21
C TYR A 19 24.39 3.27 49.28
N GLY A 20 23.48 2.44 49.78
CA GLY A 20 22.37 1.88 49.01
C GLY A 20 21.55 2.97 48.35
N ALA A 21 21.69 3.12 47.04
CA ALA A 21 20.65 3.71 46.22
C ALA A 21 19.57 2.65 46.06
N THR A 22 18.53 2.74 46.87
CA THR A 22 17.22 2.21 46.48
C THR A 22 16.90 2.81 45.10
N LEU A 23 16.89 1.96 44.07
CA LEU A 23 16.35 2.29 42.75
C LEU A 23 14.86 2.62 42.94
N GLU A 24 14.54 3.92 43.09
CA GLU A 24 13.17 4.42 43.07
C GLU A 24 12.64 4.36 41.63
N LEU A 25 12.20 3.16 41.22
CA LEU A 25 11.48 2.90 39.97
C LEU A 25 9.95 3.10 40.12
N HIS A 26 9.49 3.77 41.18
CA HIS A 26 8.08 3.76 41.59
C HIS A 26 7.18 4.86 40.97
N SER A 27 7.64 5.62 39.97
CA SER A 27 6.82 6.75 39.44
C SER A 27 7.14 7.22 38.02
N ARG A 28 7.51 6.32 37.10
CA ARG A 28 7.63 6.73 35.69
C ARG A 28 6.55 6.08 34.84
N ASP A 29 5.69 6.93 34.28
CA ASP A 29 4.73 6.52 33.25
C ASP A 29 5.42 6.09 31.94
N VAL A 30 6.75 6.19 31.86
CA VAL A 30 7.58 5.88 30.69
C VAL A 30 8.74 5.00 31.13
N LEU A 31 8.78 3.77 30.59
CA LEU A 31 9.82 2.78 30.84
C LEU A 31 10.62 2.55 29.55
N ASP A 32 11.86 3.03 29.50
CA ASP A 32 12.79 2.79 28.39
C ASP A 32 13.52 1.46 28.56
N LEU A 33 13.45 0.60 27.55
CA LEU A 33 13.92 -0.79 27.63
C LEU A 33 15.36 -0.98 27.14
N ILE A 34 15.82 -0.14 26.21
CA ILE A 34 17.16 -0.30 25.60
C ILE A 34 18.30 -0.19 26.63
N PRO A 35 18.31 0.78 27.57
CA PRO A 35 19.41 0.95 28.53
C PRO A 35 19.64 -0.25 29.46
N PHE A 36 18.63 -1.10 29.65
CA PHE A 36 18.69 -2.27 30.53
C PHE A 36 19.11 -3.55 29.80
N LEU A 37 19.33 -3.50 28.49
CA LEU A 37 19.82 -4.65 27.72
C LEU A 37 21.29 -4.92 28.03
N ASN A 38 21.64 -6.21 28.16
CA ASN A 38 23.05 -6.59 28.29
C ASN A 38 23.74 -6.53 26.92
N THR A 39 24.41 -5.41 26.64
CA THR A 39 25.08 -5.15 25.36
C THR A 39 26.45 -5.81 25.21
N THR A 40 26.86 -6.65 26.17
CA THR A 40 28.12 -7.42 26.08
C THR A 40 28.02 -8.67 25.19
N HIS A 41 26.81 -9.03 24.74
CA HIS A 41 26.59 -10.17 23.86
C HIS A 41 27.05 -9.88 22.41
N GLN A 42 27.62 -10.90 21.75
CA GLN A 42 27.98 -10.84 20.33
C GLN A 42 26.72 -10.64 19.46
N GLY A 43 26.82 -9.79 18.43
CA GLY A 43 25.71 -9.46 17.51
C GLY A 43 24.93 -8.19 17.86
N LEU A 44 25.41 -7.39 18.83
CA LEU A 44 24.87 -6.09 19.19
C LEU A 44 25.89 -4.99 18.88
N THR A 45 25.52 -3.99 18.09
CA THR A 45 26.35 -2.81 17.84
C THR A 45 25.53 -1.54 17.94
N PHE A 46 26.10 -0.48 18.49
CA PHE A 46 25.48 0.84 18.47
C PHE A 46 25.87 1.59 17.20
N THR A 47 24.89 2.17 16.53
CA THR A 47 25.09 2.99 15.33
C THR A 47 24.30 4.29 15.43
N ALA A 48 24.46 5.17 14.44
CA ALA A 48 23.67 6.39 14.33
C ALA A 48 22.17 6.04 14.10
N GLY A 49 21.30 6.63 14.92
CA GLY A 49 19.86 6.50 14.84
C GLY A 49 19.22 7.36 13.75
N VAL A 50 17.91 7.58 13.85
CA VAL A 50 17.11 8.32 12.84
C VAL A 50 17.66 9.72 12.57
N ASP A 51 18.00 10.47 13.63
CA ASP A 51 18.43 11.87 13.54
C ASP A 51 19.96 12.02 13.47
N ASN A 52 20.70 10.91 13.32
CA ASN A 52 22.16 10.81 13.43
C ASN A 52 22.79 11.28 14.77
N THR A 53 22.02 11.92 15.65
CA THR A 53 22.45 12.39 16.98
C THR A 53 22.14 11.39 18.10
N THR A 54 21.14 10.54 17.90
CA THR A 54 20.75 9.49 18.83
C THR A 54 21.43 8.17 18.46
N GLN A 55 21.59 7.27 19.43
CA GLN A 55 22.15 5.95 19.20
C GLN A 55 21.04 4.94 18.98
N ALA A 56 21.20 4.09 17.96
CA ALA A 56 20.35 2.94 17.72
C ALA A 56 21.10 1.63 17.98
N LEU A 57 20.39 0.64 18.49
CA LEU A 57 20.90 -0.70 18.72
C LEU A 57 20.66 -1.56 17.48
N VAL A 58 21.74 -1.95 16.80
CA VAL A 58 21.71 -2.86 15.67
C VAL A 58 21.80 -4.30 16.17
N LEU A 59 20.90 -5.12 15.64
CA LEU A 59 20.69 -6.52 15.96
C LEU A 59 21.09 -7.37 14.75
N THR A 60 22.33 -7.85 14.75
CA THR A 60 22.83 -8.80 13.74
C THR A 60 22.74 -10.24 14.26
N GLU A 61 22.82 -11.21 13.36
CA GLU A 61 23.03 -12.60 13.78
C GLU A 61 24.48 -12.81 14.21
N PRO A 62 24.73 -13.66 15.23
CA PRO A 62 26.09 -14.04 15.59
C PRO A 62 26.75 -14.76 14.41
N ILE A 63 27.97 -14.37 14.09
CA ILE A 63 28.79 -15.00 13.05
C ILE A 63 29.00 -16.46 13.43
N ILE A 64 28.71 -17.39 12.51
CA ILE A 64 29.04 -18.81 12.65
C ILE A 64 30.56 -18.93 12.55
N GLU A 65 31.28 -18.91 13.68
CA GLU A 65 32.64 -19.44 13.68
C GLU A 65 32.57 -20.96 13.61
N MET A 66 33.08 -21.49 12.49
CA MET A 66 33.04 -22.89 12.05
C MET A 66 33.83 -23.87 12.96
N LEU A 67 34.09 -23.51 14.23
CA LEU A 67 34.96 -24.27 15.15
C LEU A 67 34.36 -24.57 16.53
N CYS A 68 33.17 -24.10 16.88
CA CYS A 68 32.53 -24.46 18.16
C CYS A 68 31.09 -24.94 17.94
N TRP A 69 30.80 -26.16 18.40
CA TRP A 69 29.49 -26.83 18.30
C TRP A 69 28.43 -26.27 19.26
N GLU A 70 28.53 -24.99 19.63
CA GLU A 70 27.52 -24.31 20.45
C GLU A 70 27.12 -22.99 19.78
N ILE A 71 25.97 -23.00 19.09
CA ILE A 71 25.39 -21.79 18.50
C ILE A 71 24.96 -20.87 19.65
N GLN A 72 25.84 -19.94 20.06
CA GLN A 72 25.54 -18.90 21.04
C GLN A 72 24.51 -17.93 20.43
N LYS A 73 23.22 -18.27 20.53
CA LYS A 73 22.11 -17.40 20.12
C LYS A 73 21.99 -16.23 21.09
N ARG A 74 21.69 -15.05 20.56
CA ARG A 74 21.48 -13.84 21.35
C ARG A 74 20.33 -14.01 22.36
N LYS A 75 20.58 -13.57 23.60
CA LYS A 75 19.63 -13.63 24.71
C LYS A 75 19.36 -12.24 25.28
N LEU A 76 18.46 -11.51 24.62
CA LEU A 76 18.06 -10.14 24.98
C LEU A 76 16.88 -10.11 25.94
N ALA A 77 17.00 -10.86 27.05
CA ALA A 77 16.05 -10.79 28.14
C ALA A 77 16.40 -9.59 29.03
N LEU A 78 15.39 -8.81 29.41
CA LEU A 78 15.54 -7.73 30.38
C LEU A 78 15.75 -8.31 31.80
N PRO A 79 16.42 -7.58 32.69
CA PRO A 79 16.55 -7.99 34.09
C PRO A 79 15.17 -8.27 34.73
N ASP A 80 15.13 -9.22 35.67
CA ASP A 80 13.88 -9.65 36.30
C ASP A 80 13.17 -8.48 37.02
N LEU A 81 13.92 -7.50 37.53
CA LEU A 81 13.38 -6.29 38.16
C LEU A 81 12.54 -5.46 37.15
N VAL A 82 13.11 -5.17 35.99
CA VAL A 82 12.47 -4.38 34.92
C VAL A 82 11.29 -5.14 34.32
N SER A 83 11.44 -6.46 34.14
CA SER A 83 10.35 -7.32 33.66
C SER A 83 9.14 -7.31 34.60
N ARG A 84 9.37 -7.31 35.92
CA ARG A 84 8.29 -7.22 36.92
C ARG A 84 7.59 -5.87 36.88
N GLU A 85 8.34 -4.78 36.76
CA GLU A 85 7.78 -3.42 36.68
C GLU A 85 6.90 -3.25 35.44
N ALA A 86 7.36 -3.70 34.27
CA ALA A 86 6.56 -3.68 33.05
C ALA A 86 5.25 -4.50 33.18
N LEU A 87 5.28 -5.62 33.90
CA LEU A 87 4.08 -6.41 34.22
C LEU A 87 3.15 -5.68 35.19
N VAL A 88 3.69 -4.93 36.15
CA VAL A 88 2.89 -4.06 37.05
C VAL A 88 2.22 -2.94 36.25
N MET A 89 2.95 -2.29 35.32
CA MET A 89 2.38 -1.28 34.42
C MET A 89 1.20 -1.84 33.61
N LEU A 90 1.35 -3.03 33.02
CA LEU A 90 0.29 -3.75 32.32
C LEU A 90 -0.93 -4.09 33.20
N LYS A 91 -0.68 -4.40 34.47
CA LYS A 91 -1.72 -4.76 35.44
C LYS A 91 -2.54 -3.55 35.90
N GLU A 92 -1.84 -2.46 36.24
CA GLU A 92 -2.43 -1.33 36.96
C GLU A 92 -3.04 -0.27 36.04
N HIS A 93 -2.56 -0.12 34.81
CA HIS A 93 -2.98 0.97 33.92
C HIS A 93 -4.00 0.51 32.88
N SER A 94 -5.09 1.26 32.70
CA SER A 94 -6.13 0.96 31.71
C SER A 94 -5.67 1.18 30.28
N GLU A 95 -4.74 2.11 30.09
CA GLU A 95 -4.13 2.49 28.82
C GLU A 95 -2.63 2.19 28.85
N ILE A 96 -2.13 1.58 27.79
CA ILE A 96 -0.70 1.32 27.64
C ILE A 96 -0.32 1.46 26.18
N THR A 97 0.80 2.11 25.92
CA THR A 97 1.31 2.34 24.58
C THR A 97 2.73 1.81 24.47
N PHE A 98 2.97 0.95 23.48
CA PHE A 98 4.29 0.47 23.12
C PHE A 98 4.83 1.36 22.01
N LEU A 99 5.97 2.00 22.28
CA LEU A 99 6.69 2.84 21.32
C LEU A 99 7.95 2.11 20.88
N ALA A 100 8.27 2.18 19.61
CA ALA A 100 9.54 1.72 19.07
C ALA A 100 9.86 2.49 17.80
N THR A 101 11.13 2.80 17.60
CA THR A 101 11.65 3.31 16.33
C THR A 101 12.51 2.21 15.71
N ILE A 102 12.15 1.77 14.52
CA ILE A 102 12.55 0.47 13.98
C ILE A 102 13.07 0.64 12.57
N LYS A 103 14.16 -0.04 12.23
CA LYS A 103 14.61 -0.23 10.85
C LYS A 103 14.85 -1.71 10.64
N GLN A 104 14.06 -2.37 9.81
CA GLN A 104 14.12 -3.83 9.67
C GLN A 104 14.69 -4.23 8.31
N ASP A 105 15.51 -5.29 8.30
CA ASP A 105 16.08 -5.86 7.07
C ASP A 105 14.97 -6.37 6.13
N ILE A 106 15.22 -6.27 4.82
CA ILE A 106 14.21 -6.55 3.78
C ILE A 106 13.71 -8.00 3.88
N GLY A 107 12.40 -8.16 4.05
CA GLY A 107 11.74 -9.48 4.10
C GLY A 107 12.01 -10.31 5.37
N ASP A 108 12.76 -9.81 6.35
CA ASP A 108 13.02 -10.51 7.61
C ASP A 108 11.77 -10.50 8.52
N SER A 109 11.70 -11.43 9.49
CA SER A 109 10.57 -11.49 10.43
C SER A 109 11.08 -11.72 11.84
N GLY A 110 10.57 -10.94 12.79
CA GLY A 110 11.00 -11.03 14.18
C GLY A 110 10.14 -10.24 15.15
N SER A 111 10.34 -10.54 16.43
CA SER A 111 9.63 -9.90 17.54
C SER A 111 10.32 -8.60 17.95
N ILE A 112 9.55 -7.53 18.07
CA ILE A 112 10.03 -6.21 18.49
C ILE A 112 10.04 -6.16 20.03
N VAL A 113 8.90 -6.47 20.66
CA VAL A 113 8.74 -6.58 22.11
C VAL A 113 7.91 -7.82 22.42
N ALA A 114 8.34 -8.62 23.39
CA ALA A 114 7.60 -9.80 23.83
C ALA A 114 7.65 -10.00 25.35
N PHE A 115 6.47 -10.20 25.94
CA PHE A 115 6.28 -10.81 27.25
C PHE A 115 6.11 -12.29 27.05
N SER A 116 7.16 -13.05 27.31
CA SER A 116 7.16 -14.48 27.07
C SER A 116 7.84 -15.25 28.21
N SER A 117 7.48 -16.51 28.29
CA SER A 117 8.25 -17.56 28.94
C SER A 117 8.81 -18.48 27.85
N ASP A 118 9.66 -19.44 28.21
CA ASP A 118 10.36 -20.32 27.25
C ASP A 118 9.40 -21.00 26.25
N VAL A 119 8.15 -21.26 26.66
CA VAL A 119 7.12 -21.94 25.84
C VAL A 119 5.89 -21.08 25.55
N MET A 120 5.59 -20.07 26.37
CA MET A 120 4.33 -19.32 26.32
C MET A 120 4.54 -17.86 25.92
N ARG A 121 3.77 -17.37 24.96
CA ARG A 121 3.67 -15.95 24.63
C ARG A 121 2.45 -15.36 25.33
N PHE A 122 2.67 -14.35 26.17
CA PHE A 122 1.60 -13.65 26.87
C PHE A 122 1.13 -12.42 26.10
N LEU A 123 2.10 -11.64 25.62
CA LEU A 123 1.91 -10.48 24.74
C LEU A 123 3.13 -10.37 23.82
N GLU A 124 2.95 -10.18 22.52
CA GLU A 124 4.05 -10.08 21.55
C GLU A 124 3.67 -9.16 20.39
N ILE A 125 4.57 -8.23 20.04
CA ILE A 125 4.49 -7.42 18.83
C ILE A 125 5.51 -7.98 17.84
N GLU A 126 5.02 -8.62 16.78
CA GLU A 126 5.82 -9.27 15.75
C GLU A 126 5.71 -8.47 14.44
N SER A 127 6.84 -8.25 13.77
CA SER A 127 6.87 -7.80 12.39
C SER A 127 7.18 -8.97 11.46
N SER A 128 6.31 -9.20 10.48
CA SER A 128 6.43 -10.28 9.50
C SER A 128 6.72 -9.73 8.10
N GLY A 129 7.99 -9.47 7.79
CA GLY A 129 8.41 -8.95 6.49
C GLY A 129 8.17 -9.88 5.30
N ARG A 130 8.05 -11.21 5.52
CA ARG A 130 7.71 -12.16 4.42
C ARG A 130 6.27 -12.03 3.92
N LYS A 131 5.39 -11.47 4.76
CA LYS A 131 3.97 -11.35 4.50
C LYS A 131 3.50 -9.90 4.49
N ASP A 132 4.40 -8.94 4.72
CA ASP A 132 4.09 -7.52 4.83
C ASP A 132 3.01 -7.22 5.87
N GLU A 133 3.17 -7.80 7.07
CA GLU A 133 2.20 -7.71 8.15
C GLU A 133 2.85 -7.38 9.49
N ILE A 134 2.18 -6.58 10.31
CA ILE A 134 2.45 -6.42 11.74
C ILE A 134 1.43 -7.28 12.50
N ARG A 135 1.87 -8.03 13.51
CA ARG A 135 1.00 -8.89 14.32
C ARG A 135 1.10 -8.54 15.78
N PHE A 136 -0.06 -8.39 16.40
CA PHE A 136 -0.19 -8.25 17.84
C PHE A 136 -0.78 -9.51 18.44
N HIS A 137 0.05 -10.30 19.12
CA HIS A 137 -0.39 -11.49 19.85
C HIS A 137 -0.70 -11.10 21.29
N TYR A 138 -1.87 -11.47 21.78
CA TYR A 138 -2.31 -11.18 23.15
C TYR A 138 -3.06 -12.37 23.73
N THR A 139 -3.10 -12.48 25.05
CA THR A 139 -3.87 -13.52 25.74
C THR A 139 -5.23 -12.98 26.13
N HIS A 140 -6.30 -13.70 25.81
CA HIS A 140 -7.67 -13.42 26.27
C HIS A 140 -8.28 -14.71 26.81
N ASN A 141 -8.76 -14.70 28.05
CA ASN A 141 -9.34 -15.87 28.69
C ASN A 141 -8.43 -17.10 28.59
N ARG A 142 -7.13 -16.92 28.82
CA ARG A 142 -6.10 -17.98 28.76
C ARG A 142 -5.85 -18.58 27.37
N GLN A 143 -6.37 -17.96 26.31
CA GLN A 143 -6.13 -18.36 24.93
C GLN A 143 -5.38 -17.24 24.19
N ILE A 144 -4.47 -17.63 23.30
CA ILE A 144 -3.72 -16.66 22.51
C ILE A 144 -4.55 -16.24 21.29
N ARG A 145 -4.72 -14.93 21.13
CA ARG A 145 -5.35 -14.25 19.99
C ARG A 145 -4.30 -13.47 19.22
N VAL A 146 -4.59 -13.19 17.95
CA VAL A 146 -3.67 -12.49 17.05
C VAL A 146 -4.47 -11.48 16.24
N GLU A 147 -4.10 -10.20 16.35
CA GLU A 147 -4.53 -9.18 15.39
C GLU A 147 -3.45 -9.00 14.33
N THR A 148 -3.84 -9.04 13.06
CA THR A 148 -2.94 -8.90 11.93
C THR A 148 -3.26 -7.62 11.15
N PHE A 149 -2.24 -6.80 10.94
CA PHE A 149 -2.32 -5.53 10.25
C PHE A 149 -1.45 -5.58 9.00
N PRO A 150 -2.02 -5.49 7.78
CA PRO A 150 -1.21 -5.45 6.57
C PRO A 150 -0.45 -4.11 6.53
N TYR A 151 0.86 -4.18 6.74
CA TYR A 151 1.81 -3.07 6.70
C TYR A 151 3.25 -3.63 6.63
N ARG A 152 4.05 -3.12 5.69
CA ARG A 152 5.44 -3.53 5.50
C ARG A 152 6.39 -2.63 6.32
N LEU A 153 6.96 -3.17 7.40
CA LEU A 153 8.08 -2.54 8.14
C LEU A 153 9.46 -3.00 7.64
N ALA A 154 9.52 -4.15 6.97
CA ALA A 154 10.75 -4.78 6.51
C ALA A 154 11.18 -4.25 5.14
N ASP A 155 11.44 -2.94 5.06
CA ASP A 155 11.84 -2.22 3.84
C ASP A 155 13.22 -1.56 3.95
N ASN A 156 13.95 -1.81 5.04
CA ASN A 156 15.23 -1.22 5.38
C ASN A 156 15.21 0.32 5.51
N ARG A 157 14.07 0.91 5.90
CA ARG A 157 13.94 2.32 6.32
C ARG A 157 13.52 2.43 7.77
N TRP A 158 13.70 3.62 8.34
CA TRP A 158 13.31 3.94 9.70
C TRP A 158 11.81 4.20 9.77
N HIS A 159 11.14 3.54 10.72
CA HIS A 159 9.73 3.71 11.01
C HIS A 159 9.50 3.95 12.51
N LYS A 160 8.60 4.89 12.82
CA LYS A 160 8.13 5.15 14.18
C LYS A 160 6.85 4.36 14.43
N LEU A 161 6.94 3.28 15.19
CA LEU A 161 5.83 2.41 15.55
C LEU A 161 5.27 2.81 16.92
N ALA A 162 3.98 3.09 16.99
CA ALA A 162 3.25 3.23 18.26
C ALA A 162 2.01 2.33 18.26
N LEU A 163 1.94 1.40 19.20
CA LEU A 163 0.79 0.53 19.41
C LEU A 163 0.15 0.85 20.76
N SER A 164 -1.01 1.51 20.73
CA SER A 164 -1.74 1.94 21.92
C SER A 164 -2.93 1.02 22.19
N LEU A 165 -3.02 0.52 23.42
CA LEU A 165 -4.10 -0.33 23.92
C LEU A 165 -4.84 0.44 25.00
N SER A 166 -6.12 0.75 24.77
CA SER A 166 -7.02 1.36 25.75
C SER A 166 -8.27 0.49 25.91
N GLY A 167 -8.31 -0.31 26.98
CA GLY A 167 -9.41 -1.25 27.24
C GLY A 167 -9.57 -2.31 26.13
N THR A 168 -10.58 -2.13 25.27
CA THR A 168 -10.85 -2.98 24.10
C THR A 168 -10.45 -2.33 22.78
N HIS A 169 -9.89 -1.12 22.81
CA HIS A 169 -9.44 -0.41 21.61
C HIS A 169 -7.94 -0.61 21.43
N LEU A 170 -7.56 -1.06 20.24
CA LEU A 170 -6.18 -1.20 19.80
C LEU A 170 -5.95 -0.25 18.63
N THR A 171 -5.05 0.70 18.82
CA THR A 171 -4.68 1.71 17.83
C THR A 171 -3.23 1.51 17.42
N LEU A 172 -3.01 1.34 16.12
CA LEU A 172 -1.68 1.20 15.52
C LEU A 172 -1.37 2.46 14.71
N LEU A 173 -0.33 3.16 15.12
CA LEU A 173 0.25 4.29 14.40
C LEU A 173 1.62 3.88 13.84
N VAL A 174 1.88 4.29 12.61
CA VAL A 174 3.19 4.19 11.98
C VAL A 174 3.53 5.56 11.41
N ASP A 175 4.74 6.05 11.70
CA ASP A 175 5.24 7.36 11.28
C ASP A 175 4.30 8.51 11.66
N CYS A 176 3.76 8.42 12.88
CA CYS A 176 2.82 9.39 13.46
C CYS A 176 1.45 9.48 12.78
N VAL A 177 1.15 8.55 11.88
CA VAL A 177 -0.16 8.41 11.23
C VAL A 177 -0.87 7.20 11.82
N LYS A 178 -2.11 7.39 12.25
CA LYS A 178 -2.99 6.28 12.66
C LYS A 178 -3.33 5.44 11.42
N ILE A 179 -2.77 4.23 11.34
CA ILE A 179 -2.98 3.32 10.21
C ILE A 179 -4.20 2.42 10.47
N TYR A 180 -4.32 1.90 11.69
CA TYR A 180 -5.44 1.03 12.07
C TYR A 180 -5.97 1.35 13.45
N GLU A 181 -7.28 1.18 13.60
CA GLU A 181 -7.99 1.20 14.87
C GLU A 181 -8.94 0.00 14.89
N ARG A 182 -8.82 -0.85 15.91
CA ARG A 182 -9.56 -2.10 16.05
C ARG A 182 -10.18 -2.19 17.43
N VAL A 183 -11.37 -2.78 17.49
CA VAL A 183 -11.96 -3.25 18.74
C VAL A 183 -11.58 -4.72 18.89
N ILE A 184 -10.81 -5.03 19.94
CA ILE A 184 -10.29 -6.35 20.26
C ILE A 184 -10.96 -6.90 21.52
N GLN A 185 -10.76 -8.19 21.78
CA GLN A 185 -11.16 -8.78 23.06
C GLN A 185 -10.29 -8.23 24.20
N THR A 186 -10.81 -8.25 25.43
CA THR A 186 -10.07 -7.73 26.58
C THR A 186 -8.76 -8.48 26.78
N VAL A 187 -7.65 -7.76 26.84
CA VAL A 187 -6.33 -8.38 27.08
C VAL A 187 -6.22 -8.82 28.54
N ASP A 188 -5.85 -10.07 28.77
CA ASP A 188 -5.53 -10.59 30.10
C ASP A 188 -4.34 -9.79 30.65
N ARG A 189 -4.49 -9.21 31.84
CA ARG A 189 -3.47 -8.34 32.45
C ARG A 189 -2.57 -9.04 33.47
N VAL A 190 -2.98 -10.23 33.89
CA VAL A 190 -2.26 -11.04 34.87
C VAL A 190 -1.87 -12.35 34.19
N PRO A 191 -0.58 -12.72 34.21
CA PRO A 191 -0.16 -13.97 33.64
C PRO A 191 -0.58 -15.17 34.51
N ILE A 192 -0.94 -16.27 33.85
CA ILE A 192 -1.59 -17.43 34.48
C ILE A 192 -0.58 -18.34 35.18
N LEU A 193 0.58 -18.59 34.53
CA LEU A 193 1.66 -19.45 35.03
C LEU A 193 2.98 -19.13 34.33
N GLY A 194 4.09 -19.17 35.08
CA GLY A 194 5.46 -19.06 34.58
C GLY A 194 6.15 -17.73 34.88
N ASN A 195 7.48 -17.77 34.99
CA ASN A 195 8.32 -16.56 35.10
C ASN A 195 8.37 -15.87 33.74
N ILE A 196 7.38 -15.01 33.47
CA ILE A 196 7.38 -14.17 32.27
C ILE A 196 8.55 -13.19 32.34
N LYS A 197 9.29 -13.13 31.25
CA LYS A 197 10.35 -12.15 31.04
C LYS A 197 9.98 -11.24 29.88
N LEU A 198 10.47 -10.02 29.96
CA LEU A 198 10.37 -9.05 28.88
C LEU A 198 11.59 -9.20 27.96
N TYR A 199 11.32 -9.35 26.67
CA TYR A 199 12.34 -9.44 25.63
C TYR A 199 12.18 -8.30 24.63
N VAL A 200 13.30 -7.81 24.12
CA VAL A 200 13.37 -6.80 23.04
C VAL A 200 14.17 -7.37 21.88
N GLY A 201 13.66 -7.25 20.66
CA GLY A 201 14.30 -7.77 19.45
C GLY A 201 14.30 -9.31 19.33
N GLN A 202 13.58 -10.01 20.19
CA GLN A 202 13.37 -11.46 20.13
C GLN A 202 12.13 -11.86 20.93
N ARG A 203 11.58 -13.06 20.65
CA ARG A 203 10.48 -13.59 21.46
C ARG A 203 10.97 -14.28 22.71
N ASN A 204 11.97 -15.14 22.59
CA ASN A 204 12.59 -15.88 23.69
C ASN A 204 14.09 -16.08 23.39
N GLY A 205 14.79 -16.95 24.13
CA GLY A 205 16.23 -17.18 23.92
C GLY A 205 16.61 -17.86 22.58
N GLN A 206 15.67 -18.27 21.73
CA GLN A 206 15.95 -19.11 20.56
C GLN A 206 15.16 -18.78 19.27
N LEU A 207 14.04 -18.06 19.36
CA LEU A 207 13.05 -17.88 18.28
C LEU A 207 12.67 -16.41 18.04
N ALA A 208 12.14 -16.15 16.83
CA ALA A 208 11.63 -14.84 16.37
C ALA A 208 12.65 -13.70 16.50
N LEU A 209 13.86 -13.95 16.00
CA LEU A 209 14.99 -13.02 16.04
C LEU A 209 14.76 -11.88 15.03
N PHE A 210 14.49 -10.67 15.51
CA PHE A 210 14.44 -9.45 14.70
C PHE A 210 15.82 -9.04 14.12
N ARG A 211 15.94 -8.87 12.80
CA ARG A 211 17.15 -8.27 12.19
C ARG A 211 16.93 -6.82 11.78
N GLY A 212 17.91 -5.99 12.08
CA GLY A 212 17.89 -4.56 11.74
C GLY A 212 18.36 -3.71 12.91
N ALA A 213 17.75 -2.55 13.12
CA ALA A 213 18.06 -1.62 14.19
C ALA A 213 16.80 -1.21 14.98
N LEU A 214 16.95 -1.06 16.30
CA LEU A 214 15.94 -0.58 17.22
C LEU A 214 16.44 0.67 17.95
N GLN A 215 15.54 1.62 18.16
CA GLN A 215 15.76 2.86 18.88
C GLN A 215 14.48 3.21 19.66
N ASP A 216 14.60 3.90 20.80
CA ASP A 216 13.48 4.43 21.59
C ASP A 216 12.37 3.39 21.86
N VAL A 217 12.75 2.18 22.30
CA VAL A 217 11.79 1.12 22.64
C VAL A 217 11.29 1.35 24.07
N GLN A 218 10.06 1.84 24.18
CA GLN A 218 9.48 2.31 25.45
C GLN A 218 8.09 1.73 25.70
N ILE A 219 7.75 1.55 26.98
CA ILE A 219 6.39 1.25 27.43
C ILE A 219 5.87 2.48 28.17
N VAL A 220 4.73 3.00 27.73
CA VAL A 220 4.14 4.25 28.22
C VAL A 220 2.74 4.02 28.75
N THR A 221 2.42 4.50 29.94
CA THR A 221 1.09 4.38 30.56
C THR A 221 0.32 5.70 30.62
N GLN A 222 0.91 6.80 30.16
CA GLN A 222 0.22 8.07 29.96
C GLN A 222 -0.91 7.94 28.94
N THR A 223 -1.99 8.71 29.17
CA THR A 223 -3.06 8.88 28.21
C THR A 223 -2.50 9.43 26.90
N HIS A 224 -2.87 8.82 25.77
CA HIS A 224 -2.33 9.17 24.46
C HIS A 224 -0.79 9.10 24.40
N GLY A 225 -0.18 8.07 25.04
CA GLY A 225 1.28 7.91 25.09
C GLY A 225 2.01 7.96 23.75
N TYR A 226 1.32 7.73 22.63
CA TYR A 226 1.85 7.91 21.27
C TYR A 226 2.32 9.36 20.99
N LEU A 227 1.80 10.35 21.72
CA LEU A 227 2.20 11.76 21.61
C LEU A 227 3.66 12.00 22.01
N LEU A 228 4.27 11.13 22.83
CA LEU A 228 5.70 11.25 23.17
C LEU A 228 6.59 11.03 21.95
N GLN A 229 6.20 10.13 21.04
CA GLN A 229 6.88 9.91 19.77
C GLN A 229 6.35 10.85 18.67
N CYS A 230 5.11 11.33 18.81
CA CYS A 230 4.35 12.06 17.79
C CYS A 230 3.52 13.23 18.35
N PRO A 231 4.15 14.35 18.78
CA PRO A 231 3.48 15.44 19.51
C PRO A 231 2.36 16.16 18.74
N ASN A 232 2.38 16.11 17.40
CA ASN A 232 1.47 16.87 16.53
C ASN A 232 0.28 16.05 16.00
N SER A 233 0.15 14.78 16.41
CA SER A 233 -0.82 13.84 15.83
C SER A 233 -2.29 14.21 16.12
N ASP A 234 -2.57 14.96 17.21
CA ASP A 234 -3.93 15.31 17.66
C ASP A 234 -4.45 16.67 17.14
N THR A 235 -3.87 17.25 16.08
CA THR A 235 -4.29 18.55 15.51
C THR A 235 -5.59 18.48 14.69
N ALA A 236 -6.61 17.80 15.21
CA ALA A 236 -7.94 17.64 14.58
C ALA A 236 -8.89 18.84 14.75
N CYS A 237 -8.51 19.89 15.49
CA CYS A 237 -9.31 21.11 15.63
C CYS A 237 -8.65 22.31 14.91
N PRO A 238 -9.22 22.83 13.81
CA PRO A 238 -8.77 24.08 13.23
C PRO A 238 -9.04 25.24 14.19
N THR A 239 -8.16 26.24 14.20
CA THR A 239 -8.33 27.43 15.04
C THR A 239 -9.50 28.28 14.53
N CYS A 240 -10.14 29.08 15.40
CA CYS A 240 -11.25 29.98 15.01
C CYS A 240 -10.89 30.89 13.82
N ALA A 241 -9.63 31.30 13.70
CA ALA A 241 -9.14 32.10 12.57
C ALA A 241 -9.16 31.34 11.23
N GLN A 242 -8.86 30.05 11.23
CA GLN A 242 -8.91 29.20 10.03
C GLN A 242 -10.36 28.95 9.58
N PHE A 243 -11.29 28.85 10.52
CA PHE A 243 -12.72 28.74 10.21
C PHE A 243 -13.28 30.01 9.55
N GLN A 244 -12.94 31.19 10.07
CA GLN A 244 -13.35 32.46 9.49
C GLN A 244 -12.78 32.69 8.08
N ALA A 245 -11.53 32.27 7.85
CA ALA A 245 -10.92 32.34 6.52
C ALA A 245 -11.67 31.47 5.49
N MET A 246 -12.09 30.26 5.89
CA MET A 246 -12.88 29.37 5.04
C MET A 246 -14.28 29.92 4.76
N GLU A 247 -14.96 30.50 5.76
CA GLU A 247 -16.26 31.13 5.57
C GLU A 247 -16.19 32.28 4.53
N GLN A 248 -15.11 33.07 4.58
CA GLN A 248 -14.89 34.17 3.65
C GLN A 248 -14.64 33.68 2.22
N GLN A 249 -13.94 32.55 2.05
CA GLN A 249 -13.75 31.92 0.75
C GLN A 249 -15.07 31.45 0.14
N VAL A 250 -15.96 30.86 0.95
CA VAL A 250 -17.29 30.43 0.49
C VAL A 250 -18.14 31.62 0.02
N LYS A 251 -18.12 32.74 0.75
CA LYS A 251 -18.82 33.97 0.33
C LYS A 251 -18.30 34.53 -1.00
N ASN A 252 -16.99 34.51 -1.22
CA ASN A 252 -16.39 34.97 -2.47
C ASN A 252 -16.80 34.09 -3.67
N ILE A 253 -16.85 32.78 -3.49
CA ILE A 253 -17.29 31.85 -4.55
C ILE A 253 -18.75 32.10 -4.91
N TYR A 254 -19.61 32.32 -3.92
CA TYR A 254 -21.02 32.62 -4.16
C TYR A 254 -21.20 33.92 -4.97
N SER A 255 -20.40 34.95 -4.68
CA SER A 255 -20.40 36.20 -5.45
C SER A 255 -19.95 36.01 -6.90
N MET A 256 -18.92 35.20 -7.14
CA MET A 256 -18.45 34.91 -8.50
C MET A 256 -19.50 34.13 -9.31
N TYR A 257 -20.14 33.14 -8.69
CA TYR A 257 -21.22 32.39 -9.32
C TYR A 257 -22.39 33.30 -9.74
N HIS A 258 -22.79 34.23 -8.87
CA HIS A 258 -23.88 35.15 -9.18
C HIS A 258 -23.57 36.09 -10.34
N ASN A 259 -22.34 36.65 -10.38
CA ASN A 259 -21.92 37.50 -11.50
C ASN A 259 -21.87 36.74 -12.82
N LEU A 260 -21.36 35.51 -12.83
CA LEU A 260 -21.29 34.69 -14.03
C LEU A 260 -22.69 34.33 -14.57
N SER A 261 -23.63 34.05 -13.67
CA SER A 261 -25.03 33.79 -14.03
C SER A 261 -25.66 34.98 -14.76
N LEU A 262 -25.40 36.20 -14.28
CA LEU A 262 -25.92 37.43 -14.87
C LEU A 262 -25.35 37.72 -16.27
N GLU A 263 -24.03 37.52 -16.44
CA GLU A 263 -23.37 37.67 -17.74
C GLU A 263 -23.88 36.67 -18.78
N LEU A 264 -24.11 35.42 -18.37
CA LEU A 264 -24.68 34.40 -19.24
C LEU A 264 -26.09 34.80 -19.71
N GLN A 265 -26.91 35.39 -18.82
CA GLN A 265 -28.25 35.83 -19.17
C GLN A 265 -28.23 36.98 -20.19
N ARG A 266 -27.29 37.93 -20.06
CA ARG A 266 -27.09 39.01 -21.05
C ARG A 266 -26.63 38.47 -22.41
N ALA A 267 -25.73 37.49 -22.41
CA ALA A 267 -25.26 36.85 -23.63
C ALA A 267 -26.39 36.12 -24.37
N LYS A 268 -27.25 35.40 -23.65
CA LYS A 268 -28.44 34.74 -24.23
C LYS A 268 -29.39 35.73 -24.88
N GLN A 269 -29.62 36.89 -24.25
CA GLN A 269 -30.54 37.90 -24.77
C GLN A 269 -30.04 38.51 -26.09
N ARG A 270 -28.73 38.76 -26.21
CA ARG A 270 -28.10 39.22 -27.46
C ARG A 270 -28.20 38.22 -28.61
N ILE A 271 -28.14 36.92 -28.30
CA ILE A 271 -28.27 35.87 -29.31
C ILE A 271 -29.73 35.81 -29.81
N ALA A 272 -30.71 35.95 -28.92
CA ALA A 272 -32.13 35.94 -29.29
C ALA A 272 -32.51 37.10 -30.24
N GLU A 273 -31.84 38.25 -30.13
CA GLU A 273 -32.05 39.40 -31.04
C GLU A 273 -31.51 39.16 -32.46
N LEU A 274 -30.48 38.31 -32.61
CA LEU A 274 -29.87 37.99 -33.91
C LEU A 274 -30.63 36.90 -34.69
N GLU A 275 -31.48 36.13 -34.01
CA GLU A 275 -32.26 35.03 -34.61
C GLU A 275 -33.49 35.49 -35.42
N GLN A 276 -33.82 36.80 -35.43
CA GLN A 276 -35.00 37.35 -36.13
C GLN A 276 -34.79 37.72 -37.61
N CYS A 277 -33.59 37.57 -38.17
CA CYS A 277 -33.30 37.87 -39.58
C CYS A 277 -33.33 36.60 -40.46
N GLU A 278 -34.42 36.38 -41.20
CA GLU A 278 -34.52 35.30 -42.20
C GLU A 278 -33.98 35.74 -43.58
N CYS A 279 -32.80 35.23 -43.95
CA CYS A 279 -32.40 35.10 -45.35
C CYS A 279 -32.78 33.69 -45.83
N HIS A 280 -33.68 33.57 -46.82
CA HIS A 280 -33.95 32.27 -47.43
C HIS A 280 -32.70 31.80 -48.19
N ARG A 281 -32.06 30.76 -47.66
CA ARG A 281 -30.86 30.12 -48.22
C ARG A 281 -31.27 28.92 -49.09
N SER A 282 -30.41 28.46 -49.98
CA SER A 282 -30.67 27.27 -50.81
C SER A 282 -29.38 26.49 -50.98
N CYS A 283 -29.45 25.16 -50.98
CA CYS A 283 -28.28 24.27 -50.95
C CYS A 283 -28.13 23.51 -52.27
N MET A 284 -26.90 23.25 -52.68
CA MET A 284 -26.60 22.42 -53.85
C MET A 284 -26.20 21.02 -53.39
N PHE A 285 -26.92 19.98 -53.83
CA PHE A 285 -26.59 18.58 -53.53
C PHE A 285 -26.66 17.72 -54.78
N ASN A 286 -25.53 17.08 -55.11
CA ASN A 286 -25.36 16.17 -56.24
C ASN A 286 -25.90 16.74 -57.58
N GLY A 287 -25.65 18.04 -57.82
CA GLY A 287 -26.08 18.75 -59.03
C GLY A 287 -27.52 19.30 -59.00
N THR A 288 -28.29 19.06 -57.94
CA THR A 288 -29.66 19.58 -57.78
C THR A 288 -29.72 20.70 -56.75
N MET A 289 -30.53 21.73 -57.02
CA MET A 289 -30.79 22.83 -56.10
C MET A 289 -31.94 22.48 -55.18
N LYS A 290 -31.68 22.52 -53.87
CA LYS A 290 -32.62 22.19 -52.80
C LYS A 290 -32.97 23.44 -52.01
N LYS A 291 -34.26 23.66 -51.78
CA LYS A 291 -34.76 24.83 -51.02
C LYS A 291 -34.40 24.68 -49.55
N GLU A 292 -34.27 25.78 -48.81
CA GLU A 292 -34.12 25.75 -47.36
C GLU A 292 -35.19 24.84 -46.74
N GLN A 293 -34.80 23.97 -45.81
CA GLN A 293 -35.65 22.98 -45.14
C GLN A 293 -36.21 21.86 -46.04
N GLU A 294 -35.83 21.79 -47.31
CA GLU A 294 -36.15 20.63 -48.15
C GLU A 294 -35.40 19.40 -47.64
N VAL A 295 -36.12 18.30 -47.41
CA VAL A 295 -35.59 17.01 -46.94
C VAL A 295 -35.63 15.99 -48.08
N TRP A 296 -34.55 15.24 -48.28
CA TRP A 296 -34.46 14.18 -49.29
C TRP A 296 -33.62 12.99 -48.80
N ASN A 297 -33.80 11.83 -49.45
CA ASN A 297 -33.13 10.58 -49.11
C ASN A 297 -32.28 10.09 -50.29
N PRO A 298 -30.95 10.28 -50.28
CA PRO A 298 -30.07 9.80 -51.36
C PRO A 298 -29.97 8.27 -51.44
N ASP A 299 -30.10 7.61 -50.30
CA ASP A 299 -30.06 6.15 -50.14
C ASP A 299 -30.97 5.76 -48.95
N PRO A 300 -31.28 4.46 -48.77
CA PRO A 300 -32.19 4.01 -47.72
C PRO A 300 -31.77 4.42 -46.29
N CYS A 301 -30.49 4.73 -46.08
CA CYS A 301 -29.90 5.03 -44.78
C CYS A 301 -29.55 6.49 -44.54
N THR A 302 -29.69 7.36 -45.52
CA THR A 302 -29.26 8.76 -45.38
C THR A 302 -30.45 9.68 -45.58
N VAL A 303 -30.66 10.56 -44.61
CA VAL A 303 -31.61 11.67 -44.70
C VAL A 303 -30.80 12.96 -44.76
N CYS A 304 -31.00 13.73 -45.82
CA CYS A 304 -30.37 15.02 -46.00
C CYS A 304 -31.40 16.13 -45.90
N MET A 305 -31.01 17.25 -45.30
CA MET A 305 -31.82 18.47 -45.27
C MET A 305 -30.96 19.66 -45.66
N CYS A 306 -31.54 20.59 -46.42
CA CYS A 306 -30.89 21.86 -46.68
C CYS A 306 -31.00 22.76 -45.45
N LYS A 307 -29.87 22.99 -44.77
CA LYS A 307 -29.79 23.88 -43.61
C LYS A 307 -28.70 24.92 -43.86
N ASN A 308 -29.09 26.17 -43.86
CA ASN A 308 -28.21 27.31 -43.93
C ASN A 308 -27.37 27.37 -45.22
N GLY A 309 -27.93 26.95 -46.36
CA GLY A 309 -27.22 26.89 -47.64
C GLY A 309 -26.23 25.71 -47.78
N THR A 310 -26.13 24.85 -46.78
CA THR A 310 -25.32 23.61 -46.81
C THR A 310 -26.22 22.37 -46.71
N SER A 311 -25.92 21.31 -47.46
CA SER A 311 -26.61 20.03 -47.31
C SER A 311 -26.13 19.32 -46.04
N ASP A 312 -26.98 19.28 -45.01
CA ASP A 312 -26.74 18.54 -43.76
C ASP A 312 -27.32 17.13 -43.91
N CYS A 313 -26.44 16.17 -44.20
CA CYS A 313 -26.80 14.77 -44.37
C CYS A 313 -26.46 14.00 -43.11
N LYS A 314 -27.46 13.32 -42.54
CA LYS A 314 -27.27 12.44 -41.39
C LYS A 314 -27.74 11.05 -41.75
N ARG A 315 -27.03 10.07 -41.22
CA ARG A 315 -27.49 8.69 -41.28
C ARG A 315 -28.76 8.59 -40.42
N MET A 316 -29.78 7.90 -40.92
CA MET A 316 -31.01 7.67 -40.19
C MET A 316 -30.70 6.88 -38.91
N ASP A 317 -31.08 7.42 -37.76
CA ASP A 317 -30.99 6.73 -36.48
C ASP A 317 -32.12 5.71 -36.40
N CYS A 318 -31.76 4.43 -36.39
CA CYS A 318 -32.74 3.36 -36.30
C CYS A 318 -33.30 3.25 -34.87
N PRO A 319 -34.62 3.07 -34.71
CA PRO A 319 -35.18 2.75 -33.40
C PRO A 319 -34.57 1.45 -32.86
N PRO A 320 -34.40 1.34 -31.54
CA PRO A 320 -33.88 0.12 -30.93
C PRO A 320 -34.79 -1.05 -31.28
N ALA A 321 -34.23 -2.05 -31.98
CA ALA A 321 -34.98 -3.23 -32.37
C ALA A 321 -35.43 -4.00 -31.11
N PRO A 322 -36.68 -4.50 -31.06
CA PRO A 322 -37.25 -5.14 -29.87
C PRO A 322 -36.72 -6.58 -29.63
N CYS A 323 -35.55 -6.92 -30.14
CA CYS A 323 -34.93 -8.25 -30.01
C CYS A 323 -33.43 -8.12 -29.75
N GLU A 324 -32.85 -9.12 -29.09
CA GLU A 324 -31.43 -9.08 -28.68
C GLU A 324 -30.47 -9.12 -29.89
N LYS A 325 -30.89 -9.71 -31.03
CA LYS A 325 -30.06 -9.89 -32.23
C LYS A 325 -30.80 -9.55 -33.52
N PRO A 326 -30.89 -8.26 -33.89
CA PRO A 326 -31.57 -7.83 -35.10
C PRO A 326 -30.66 -7.99 -36.33
N VAL A 327 -31.24 -8.26 -37.50
CA VAL A 327 -30.50 -8.57 -38.74
C VAL A 327 -30.87 -7.57 -39.84
N TYR A 328 -29.90 -7.16 -40.66
CA TYR A 328 -30.11 -6.28 -41.81
C TYR A 328 -30.50 -7.10 -43.05
N ARG A 329 -31.62 -6.75 -43.69
CA ARG A 329 -32.03 -7.32 -44.98
C ARG A 329 -31.57 -6.43 -46.13
N ASP A 330 -31.32 -7.04 -47.29
CA ASP A 330 -30.92 -6.31 -48.49
C ASP A 330 -31.97 -5.25 -48.88
N GLY A 331 -31.54 -3.99 -48.96
CA GLY A 331 -32.38 -2.84 -49.31
C GLY A 331 -33.05 -2.12 -48.12
N GLU A 332 -32.95 -2.65 -46.90
CA GLU A 332 -33.46 -1.99 -45.69
C GLU A 332 -32.31 -1.33 -44.90
N CYS A 333 -32.53 -0.10 -44.43
CA CYS A 333 -31.52 0.56 -43.61
C CYS A 333 -31.49 0.04 -42.18
N CYS A 334 -32.65 -0.23 -41.60
CA CYS A 334 -32.77 -0.57 -40.19
C CYS A 334 -32.87 -2.07 -39.98
N PRO A 335 -32.27 -2.58 -38.89
CA PRO A 335 -32.23 -4.02 -38.65
C PRO A 335 -33.61 -4.49 -38.16
N VAL A 336 -34.05 -5.63 -38.67
CA VAL A 336 -35.35 -6.23 -38.37
C VAL A 336 -35.20 -7.44 -37.44
N CYS A 337 -36.22 -7.68 -36.63
CA CYS A 337 -36.28 -8.85 -35.76
C CYS A 337 -36.82 -10.05 -36.54
N ILE A 338 -36.06 -11.14 -36.51
CA ILE A 338 -36.45 -12.41 -37.11
C ILE A 338 -37.30 -13.20 -36.10
N THR A 339 -38.17 -14.08 -36.59
CA THR A 339 -39.14 -14.85 -35.79
C THR A 339 -38.48 -15.68 -34.68
N ASN A 340 -39.01 -15.57 -33.45
CA ASN A 340 -38.56 -16.35 -32.30
C ASN A 340 -38.99 -17.82 -32.42
N CYS A 341 -38.14 -18.74 -31.97
CA CYS A 341 -38.47 -20.16 -31.90
C CYS A 341 -39.13 -20.50 -30.56
N TYR A 342 -40.25 -21.23 -30.59
CA TYR A 342 -40.83 -21.79 -29.38
C TYR A 342 -40.35 -23.23 -29.20
N PHE A 343 -39.61 -23.49 -28.11
CA PHE A 343 -39.03 -24.82 -27.86
C PHE A 343 -39.03 -25.14 -26.36
N SER A 344 -39.51 -26.34 -26.00
CA SER A 344 -39.54 -26.83 -24.61
C SER A 344 -40.17 -25.86 -23.59
N GLY A 345 -41.23 -25.15 -23.99
CA GLY A 345 -41.97 -24.22 -23.10
C GLY A 345 -41.39 -22.82 -22.98
N LYS A 346 -40.33 -22.48 -23.74
CA LYS A 346 -39.67 -21.17 -23.71
C LYS A 346 -39.48 -20.62 -25.14
N TYR A 347 -39.47 -19.30 -25.26
CA TYR A 347 -39.11 -18.60 -26.50
C TYR A 347 -37.60 -18.38 -26.57
N TYR A 348 -37.02 -18.64 -27.72
CA TYR A 348 -35.61 -18.40 -28.05
C TYR A 348 -35.52 -17.42 -29.21
N ASP A 349 -34.69 -16.40 -29.06
CA ASP A 349 -34.43 -15.44 -30.13
C ASP A 349 -33.66 -16.09 -31.28
N HIS A 350 -33.81 -15.52 -32.47
CA HIS A 350 -33.08 -15.96 -33.65
C HIS A 350 -31.55 -15.94 -33.40
N GLY A 351 -30.87 -17.05 -33.73
CA GLY A 351 -29.45 -17.25 -33.47
C GLY A 351 -29.10 -17.58 -32.02
N ALA A 352 -30.08 -17.75 -31.13
CA ALA A 352 -29.84 -18.26 -29.78
C ALA A 352 -29.60 -19.78 -29.80
N SER A 353 -28.62 -20.21 -29.00
CA SER A 353 -28.23 -21.61 -28.83
C SER A 353 -28.62 -22.11 -27.44
N TYR A 354 -29.22 -23.30 -27.37
CA TYR A 354 -29.65 -23.94 -26.13
C TYR A 354 -29.22 -25.41 -26.11
N SER A 355 -28.66 -25.86 -24.99
CA SER A 355 -28.20 -27.24 -24.83
C SER A 355 -29.09 -28.00 -23.84
N PRO A 356 -30.18 -28.66 -24.29
CA PRO A 356 -31.12 -29.35 -23.41
C PRO A 356 -30.55 -30.60 -22.73
N LYS A 357 -29.53 -31.22 -23.34
CA LYS A 357 -28.85 -32.43 -22.85
C LYS A 357 -27.35 -32.31 -23.15
N VAL A 358 -26.55 -33.04 -22.39
CA VAL A 358 -25.10 -33.19 -22.65
C VAL A 358 -24.92 -33.67 -24.10
N CYS A 359 -24.04 -32.99 -24.85
CA CYS A 359 -23.77 -33.23 -26.28
C CYS A 359 -24.92 -32.97 -27.26
N VAL A 360 -25.93 -32.18 -26.87
CA VAL A 360 -26.99 -31.75 -27.80
C VAL A 360 -27.06 -30.23 -27.78
N THR A 361 -26.85 -29.60 -28.94
CA THR A 361 -26.97 -28.16 -29.12
C THR A 361 -28.10 -27.87 -30.10
N CYS A 362 -29.06 -27.07 -29.67
CA CYS A 362 -30.18 -26.61 -30.48
C CYS A 362 -30.02 -25.13 -30.80
N THR A 363 -30.13 -24.74 -32.07
CA THR A 363 -30.02 -23.35 -32.52
C THR A 363 -31.33 -22.89 -33.16
N CYS A 364 -31.80 -21.69 -32.80
CA CYS A 364 -32.98 -21.11 -33.41
C CYS A 364 -32.64 -20.45 -34.74
N ASN A 365 -33.08 -21.04 -35.85
CA ASN A 365 -32.91 -20.54 -37.20
C ASN A 365 -34.28 -20.16 -37.76
N ASP A 366 -34.54 -18.85 -37.87
CA ASP A 366 -35.78 -18.21 -38.33
C ASP A 366 -37.07 -18.97 -37.96
N GLY A 367 -37.41 -18.98 -36.66
CA GLY A 367 -38.59 -19.67 -36.14
C GLY A 367 -38.49 -21.20 -36.06
N ARG A 368 -37.46 -21.84 -36.62
CA ARG A 368 -37.21 -23.29 -36.52
C ARG A 368 -36.08 -23.60 -35.55
N MET A 369 -36.37 -24.45 -34.55
CA MET A 369 -35.33 -24.99 -33.67
C MET A 369 -34.64 -26.18 -34.34
N GLU A 370 -33.35 -26.06 -34.61
CA GLU A 370 -32.53 -27.12 -35.19
C GLU A 370 -31.56 -27.69 -34.16
N CYS A 371 -31.76 -28.95 -33.78
CA CYS A 371 -30.92 -29.62 -32.79
C CYS A 371 -29.93 -30.57 -33.46
N LYS A 372 -28.64 -30.41 -33.13
CA LYS A 372 -27.57 -31.32 -33.53
C LYS A 372 -27.07 -32.06 -32.30
N ARG A 373 -26.92 -33.38 -32.42
CA ARG A 373 -26.30 -34.24 -31.39
C ARG A 373 -24.86 -34.50 -31.81
N MET A 374 -23.93 -34.13 -30.95
CA MET A 374 -22.50 -34.39 -31.10
C MET A 374 -22.18 -35.78 -30.55
N ASN A 375 -21.41 -36.58 -31.29
CA ASN A 375 -20.89 -37.85 -30.80
C ASN A 375 -19.50 -37.67 -30.16
N PRO A 376 -19.35 -37.89 -28.83
CA PRO A 376 -18.09 -37.65 -28.12
C PRO A 376 -16.91 -38.47 -28.65
N GLU A 377 -17.16 -39.64 -29.24
CA GLU A 377 -16.09 -40.54 -29.67
C GLU A 377 -15.44 -40.13 -30.99
N THR A 378 -16.17 -39.39 -31.83
CA THR A 378 -15.72 -39.00 -33.17
C THR A 378 -15.47 -37.51 -33.31
N GLU A 379 -16.11 -36.68 -32.48
CA GLU A 379 -16.09 -35.21 -32.61
C GLU A 379 -15.34 -34.50 -31.48
N CYS A 380 -14.98 -35.18 -30.38
CA CYS A 380 -14.13 -34.57 -29.34
C CYS A 380 -12.63 -34.67 -29.67
N PRO A 381 -11.81 -33.74 -29.14
CA PRO A 381 -10.36 -33.82 -29.26
C PRO A 381 -9.82 -35.11 -28.63
N ARG A 382 -8.83 -35.74 -29.28
CA ARG A 382 -8.11 -36.87 -28.67
C ARG A 382 -7.25 -36.35 -27.53
N LEU A 383 -7.37 -36.98 -26.36
CA LEU A 383 -6.65 -36.62 -25.14
C LEU A 383 -5.41 -37.50 -24.95
N ASP A 384 -4.30 -36.90 -24.57
CA ASP A 384 -2.99 -37.56 -24.36
C ASP A 384 -2.83 -38.15 -22.94
N CYS A 385 -3.93 -38.54 -22.30
CA CYS A 385 -3.93 -39.17 -20.97
C CYS A 385 -4.69 -40.49 -20.98
N PRO A 386 -4.39 -41.41 -20.05
CA PRO A 386 -5.11 -42.66 -19.98
C PRO A 386 -6.54 -42.45 -19.45
N LYS A 387 -7.47 -43.33 -19.85
CA LYS A 387 -8.93 -43.14 -19.68
C LYS A 387 -9.37 -43.01 -18.21
N ASP A 388 -8.60 -43.56 -17.29
CA ASP A 388 -8.76 -43.47 -15.84
C ASP A 388 -8.59 -42.04 -15.30
N LYS A 389 -7.91 -41.17 -16.05
CA LYS A 389 -7.73 -39.74 -15.72
C LYS A 389 -8.70 -38.81 -16.45
N PHE A 390 -9.73 -39.35 -17.09
CA PHE A 390 -10.74 -38.54 -17.76
C PHE A 390 -11.68 -37.93 -16.73
N ILE A 391 -11.82 -36.61 -16.75
CA ILE A 391 -12.75 -35.87 -15.93
C ILE A 391 -13.87 -35.33 -16.82
N HIS A 392 -15.12 -35.58 -16.41
CA HIS A 392 -16.31 -35.02 -17.04
C HIS A 392 -16.80 -33.82 -16.25
N ILE A 393 -16.83 -32.66 -16.92
CA ILE A 393 -17.38 -31.43 -16.34
C ILE A 393 -18.91 -31.46 -16.50
N HIS A 394 -19.63 -31.11 -15.44
CA HIS A 394 -21.08 -31.13 -15.45
C HIS A 394 -21.64 -30.10 -16.46
N GLY A 395 -22.28 -30.59 -17.53
CA GLY A 395 -22.86 -29.77 -18.60
C GLY A 395 -22.02 -29.66 -19.87
N GLU A 396 -20.77 -30.14 -19.85
CA GLU A 396 -19.89 -30.18 -21.03
C GLU A 396 -19.91 -31.57 -21.69
N CYS A 397 -19.77 -31.60 -23.02
CA CYS A 397 -19.83 -32.85 -23.79
C CYS A 397 -18.51 -33.63 -23.79
N CYS A 398 -17.38 -32.94 -23.91
CA CYS A 398 -16.07 -33.57 -24.06
C CYS A 398 -15.36 -33.70 -22.70
N PRO A 399 -14.76 -34.88 -22.40
CA PRO A 399 -13.92 -35.02 -21.22
C PRO A 399 -12.61 -34.24 -21.37
N ILE A 400 -11.95 -34.01 -20.24
CA ILE A 400 -10.61 -33.41 -20.15
C ILE A 400 -9.69 -34.31 -19.31
N CYS A 401 -8.37 -34.08 -19.38
CA CYS A 401 -7.43 -34.80 -18.53
C CYS A 401 -7.35 -34.16 -17.13
N GLU A 402 -7.22 -34.99 -16.11
CA GLU A 402 -6.85 -34.52 -14.78
C GLU A 402 -5.47 -33.83 -14.80
N GLY A 403 -5.41 -32.60 -14.26
CA GLY A 403 -4.19 -31.81 -14.21
C GLY A 403 -3.81 -31.10 -15.52
N THR A 404 -4.76 -30.96 -16.46
CA THR A 404 -4.55 -30.15 -17.67
C THR A 404 -4.16 -28.71 -17.32
N ASP A 405 -3.10 -28.22 -17.97
CA ASP A 405 -2.70 -26.80 -17.90
C ASP A 405 -3.54 -25.97 -18.88
N PHE A 406 -4.67 -25.48 -18.39
CA PHE A 406 -5.57 -24.62 -19.17
C PHE A 406 -4.96 -23.25 -19.46
N CYS A 407 -4.06 -22.76 -18.61
CA CYS A 407 -3.36 -21.50 -18.85
C CYS A 407 -2.37 -21.62 -20.03
N GLY A 408 -1.69 -22.77 -20.17
CA GLY A 408 -0.77 -23.04 -21.28
C GLY A 408 -1.45 -23.34 -22.62
N GLN A 409 -2.70 -23.80 -22.61
CA GLN A 409 -3.48 -24.12 -23.82
C GLN A 409 -4.10 -22.89 -24.52
N GLY A 410 -3.99 -21.71 -23.92
CA GLY A 410 -4.56 -20.46 -24.41
C GLY A 410 -5.78 -20.05 -23.58
N HIS A 411 -5.71 -18.83 -23.02
CA HIS A 411 -6.72 -18.28 -22.13
C HIS A 411 -7.18 -16.89 -22.58
N ASN A 412 -8.40 -16.50 -22.21
CA ASN A 412 -8.95 -15.17 -22.47
C ASN A 412 -8.68 -14.16 -21.35
N CYS A 413 -7.79 -14.46 -20.40
CA CYS A 413 -7.43 -13.52 -19.36
C CYS A 413 -6.89 -12.20 -19.93
N HIS A 414 -7.22 -11.09 -19.27
CA HIS A 414 -6.68 -9.79 -19.62
C HIS A 414 -5.15 -9.80 -19.51
N HIS A 415 -4.44 -8.97 -20.29
CA HIS A 415 -2.98 -8.86 -20.21
C HIS A 415 -2.49 -8.37 -18.81
N ASN A 416 -3.34 -7.60 -18.12
CA ASN A 416 -3.14 -7.18 -16.73
C ASN A 416 -3.79 -8.12 -15.70
N ALA A 417 -4.04 -9.38 -16.07
CA ALA A 417 -4.46 -10.44 -15.17
C ALA A 417 -3.44 -11.58 -15.14
N THR A 418 -3.50 -12.38 -14.08
CA THR A 418 -2.75 -13.63 -13.92
C THR A 418 -3.73 -14.79 -14.05
N CYS A 419 -3.35 -15.80 -14.85
CA CYS A 419 -4.12 -17.03 -15.02
C CYS A 419 -3.77 -18.05 -13.94
N PHE A 420 -4.78 -18.69 -13.37
CA PHE A 420 -4.66 -19.75 -12.38
C PHE A 420 -5.37 -21.02 -12.87
N ASN A 421 -4.66 -22.13 -12.90
CA ASN A 421 -5.26 -23.42 -13.20
C ASN A 421 -6.10 -23.90 -12.00
N LEU A 422 -7.34 -24.27 -12.28
CA LEU A 422 -8.24 -24.96 -11.37
C LEU A 422 -8.39 -26.42 -11.81
N ALA A 423 -9.08 -27.23 -11.00
CA ALA A 423 -9.22 -28.67 -11.24
C ALA A 423 -9.81 -29.03 -12.62
N THR A 424 -10.70 -28.20 -13.16
CA THR A 424 -11.40 -28.48 -14.43
C THR A 424 -11.47 -27.28 -15.39
N ARG A 425 -10.85 -26.14 -15.04
CA ARG A 425 -10.88 -24.90 -15.83
C ARG A 425 -9.73 -24.00 -15.39
N TYR A 426 -9.63 -22.80 -15.96
CA TYR A 426 -8.80 -21.73 -15.41
C TYR A 426 -9.66 -20.62 -14.80
N ALA A 427 -9.04 -19.80 -13.96
CA ALA A 427 -9.58 -18.53 -13.50
C ALA A 427 -8.56 -17.43 -13.74
N CYS A 428 -9.05 -16.23 -14.06
CA CYS A 428 -8.23 -15.04 -14.24
C CYS A 428 -8.38 -14.15 -13.00
N GLN A 429 -7.28 -13.61 -12.48
CA GLN A 429 -7.32 -12.61 -11.42
C GLN A 429 -6.53 -11.38 -11.84
N CYS A 430 -7.12 -10.19 -11.72
CA CYS A 430 -6.41 -8.95 -12.04
C CYS A 430 -5.14 -8.81 -11.20
N LYS A 431 -4.07 -8.31 -11.82
CA LYS A 431 -2.82 -7.97 -11.13
C LYS A 431 -3.07 -6.81 -10.17
N MET A 432 -2.18 -6.65 -9.19
CA MET A 432 -2.23 -5.50 -8.26
C MET A 432 -2.25 -4.18 -9.05
N GLY A 433 -3.03 -3.21 -8.57
CA GLY A 433 -3.28 -1.94 -9.28
C GLY A 433 -4.41 -2.00 -10.32
N PHE A 434 -5.03 -3.16 -10.54
CA PHE A 434 -6.16 -3.31 -11.45
C PHE A 434 -7.37 -3.94 -10.76
N LYS A 435 -8.57 -3.56 -11.19
CA LYS A 435 -9.85 -4.09 -10.71
C LYS A 435 -10.68 -4.65 -11.86
N GLY A 436 -11.46 -5.70 -11.60
CA GLY A 436 -12.34 -6.30 -12.58
C GLY A 436 -12.55 -7.79 -12.35
N ASP A 437 -13.03 -8.48 -13.38
CA ASP A 437 -13.38 -9.91 -13.34
C ASP A 437 -12.24 -10.83 -13.82
N GLY A 438 -11.08 -10.25 -14.15
CA GLY A 438 -9.90 -10.98 -14.63
C GLY A 438 -9.85 -11.17 -16.15
N VAL A 439 -10.99 -11.09 -16.84
CA VAL A 439 -11.07 -11.05 -18.32
C VAL A 439 -11.01 -9.60 -18.80
N PHE A 440 -11.61 -8.70 -18.03
CA PHE A 440 -11.51 -7.26 -18.16
C PHE A 440 -10.94 -6.69 -16.85
N CYS A 441 -9.77 -6.05 -16.95
CA CYS A 441 -9.12 -5.43 -15.79
C CYS A 441 -8.86 -3.97 -16.11
N GLU A 442 -9.55 -3.09 -15.39
CA GLU A 442 -9.37 -1.66 -15.47
C GLU A 442 -8.35 -1.19 -14.44
N ASP A 443 -7.62 -0.15 -14.82
CA ASP A 443 -6.70 0.53 -13.94
C ASP A 443 -7.43 1.11 -12.71
N VAL A 444 -6.88 0.88 -11.52
CA VAL A 444 -7.39 1.48 -10.29
C VAL A 444 -6.76 2.85 -10.16
N ASN A 445 -7.57 3.91 -10.26
CA ASN A 445 -7.05 5.24 -10.02
C ASN A 445 -6.86 5.48 -8.52
N GLU A 446 -5.66 5.20 -7.99
CA GLU A 446 -5.38 5.34 -6.58
C GLU A 446 -5.44 6.80 -6.11
N CYS A 447 -5.29 7.77 -7.02
CA CYS A 447 -5.34 9.21 -6.69
C CYS A 447 -6.73 9.71 -6.25
N LEU A 448 -7.78 8.89 -6.39
CA LEU A 448 -9.13 9.26 -5.97
C LEU A 448 -9.36 9.12 -4.46
N VAL A 449 -8.58 8.25 -3.80
CA VAL A 449 -8.75 7.93 -2.38
C VAL A 449 -7.39 8.02 -1.72
N LYS A 450 -7.26 8.86 -0.68
CA LYS A 450 -6.02 8.94 0.09
C LYS A 450 -5.96 7.78 1.09
N GLY A 451 -4.94 6.94 0.97
CA GLY A 451 -4.71 5.79 1.84
C GLY A 451 -5.54 4.54 1.53
N GLY A 452 -5.14 3.40 2.10
CA GLY A 452 -5.78 2.10 1.89
C GLY A 452 -5.14 1.29 0.77
N ILE A 453 -5.61 0.05 0.56
CA ILE A 453 -5.01 -0.91 -0.39
C ILE A 453 -5.15 -0.50 -1.87
N HIS A 454 -6.11 0.40 -2.16
CA HIS A 454 -6.41 0.92 -3.50
C HIS A 454 -6.30 2.45 -3.56
N GLY A 455 -5.65 3.06 -2.57
CA GLY A 455 -5.52 4.51 -2.45
C GLY A 455 -4.07 4.97 -2.51
N HIS A 456 -3.88 6.25 -2.83
CA HIS A 456 -2.57 6.83 -2.94
C HIS A 456 -2.02 7.25 -1.56
N HIS A 457 -0.72 7.07 -1.36
CA HIS A 457 -0.02 7.48 -0.13
C HIS A 457 0.82 8.75 -0.32
N CYS A 458 0.51 9.55 -1.34
CA CYS A 458 1.18 10.84 -1.57
C CYS A 458 0.95 11.81 -0.40
N ASN A 459 2.04 12.38 0.10
CA ASN A 459 2.08 13.26 1.26
C ASN A 459 2.84 14.57 0.97
N GLY A 460 2.70 15.56 1.84
CA GLY A 460 3.31 16.90 1.66
C GLY A 460 2.76 17.67 0.46
N GLN A 461 3.63 18.41 -0.25
CA GLN A 461 3.31 19.18 -1.46
C GLN A 461 3.34 18.34 -2.76
N THR A 462 3.22 17.01 -2.66
CA THR A 462 3.14 16.15 -3.83
C THR A 462 1.74 16.16 -4.44
N LYS A 463 1.69 16.14 -5.77
CA LYS A 463 0.46 15.92 -6.52
C LYS A 463 0.46 14.47 -7.02
N CYS A 464 -0.55 13.72 -6.61
CA CYS A 464 -0.76 12.36 -7.11
C CYS A 464 -1.04 12.40 -8.62
N HIS A 465 -0.34 11.55 -9.35
CA HIS A 465 -0.54 11.31 -10.77
C HIS A 465 -0.75 9.83 -10.97
N ASN A 466 -1.91 9.48 -11.51
CA ASN A 466 -2.27 8.10 -11.77
C ASN A 466 -1.48 7.57 -12.96
N THR A 467 -0.94 6.37 -12.84
CA THR A 467 -0.21 5.67 -13.89
C THR A 467 -0.86 4.32 -14.14
N VAL A 468 -0.52 3.62 -15.22
CA VAL A 468 -1.19 2.34 -15.50
C VAL A 468 -0.65 1.26 -14.56
N GLY A 469 -1.49 0.75 -13.67
CA GLY A 469 -1.22 -0.26 -12.66
C GLY A 469 -0.63 0.24 -11.35
N SER A 470 -0.52 1.56 -11.17
CA SER A 470 0.08 2.20 -9.98
C SER A 470 -0.16 3.71 -10.02
N TYR A 471 0.37 4.44 -9.04
CA TYR A 471 0.43 5.90 -9.05
C TYR A 471 1.87 6.39 -8.80
N GLU A 472 2.13 7.63 -9.17
CA GLU A 472 3.35 8.37 -8.83
C GLU A 472 2.98 9.68 -8.12
N CYS A 473 3.79 10.10 -7.16
CA CYS A 473 3.59 11.38 -6.48
C CYS A 473 4.63 12.37 -7.02
N ARG A 474 4.18 13.40 -7.74
CA ARG A 474 5.07 14.40 -8.35
C ARG A 474 5.18 15.64 -7.50
N CYS A 475 6.41 16.13 -7.36
CA CYS A 475 6.68 17.38 -6.67
C CYS A 475 6.33 18.61 -7.50
N ALA A 476 5.94 19.67 -6.80
CA ALA A 476 5.82 20.99 -7.41
C ALA A 476 7.16 21.44 -8.02
N SER A 477 7.09 22.14 -9.15
CA SER A 477 8.28 22.51 -9.94
C SER A 477 9.31 23.27 -9.09
N GLY A 478 10.53 22.73 -9.04
CA GLY A 478 11.65 23.30 -8.28
C GLY A 478 12.01 22.54 -6.99
N ILE A 479 11.19 21.58 -6.57
CA ILE A 479 11.44 20.77 -5.37
C ILE A 479 11.91 19.37 -5.77
N LYS A 480 13.00 18.90 -5.16
CA LYS A 480 13.50 17.54 -5.40
C LYS A 480 12.69 16.52 -4.59
N PRO A 481 12.38 15.34 -5.15
CA PRO A 481 11.73 14.28 -4.37
C PRO A 481 12.70 13.76 -3.30
N GLU A 482 12.25 13.75 -2.05
CA GLU A 482 12.96 13.11 -0.93
C GLU A 482 12.75 11.61 -1.00
N ASP A 483 11.50 11.20 -1.30
CA ASP A 483 11.10 9.82 -1.54
C ASP A 483 10.01 9.76 -2.64
N PRO A 484 9.59 8.57 -3.11
CA PRO A 484 8.58 8.44 -4.17
C PRO A 484 7.20 9.02 -3.84
N TYR A 485 6.93 9.37 -2.58
CA TYR A 485 5.67 9.83 -2.02
C TYR A 485 5.74 11.23 -1.35
N ASN A 486 6.94 11.80 -1.17
CA ASN A 486 7.21 13.08 -0.51
C ASN A 486 8.23 13.95 -1.26
N CYS A 487 8.11 15.27 -1.08
CA CYS A 487 9.05 16.25 -1.60
C CYS A 487 9.92 16.82 -0.48
N ASP A 488 11.20 17.02 -0.78
CA ASP A 488 12.15 17.64 0.13
C ASP A 488 11.76 19.11 0.37
N GLU A 489 11.24 19.43 1.56
CA GLU A 489 10.95 20.82 1.94
C GLU A 489 12.25 21.58 2.26
N GLY A 490 13.11 21.73 1.26
CA GLY A 490 14.26 22.62 1.30
C GLY A 490 13.75 24.04 1.58
N LYS A 491 14.07 24.57 2.77
CA LYS A 491 13.77 25.93 3.23
C LYS A 491 13.69 26.91 2.07
N LEU A 492 12.47 27.29 1.69
CA LEU A 492 12.23 28.37 0.75
C LEU A 492 12.61 29.67 1.46
N SER A 493 13.88 30.07 1.36
CA SER A 493 14.28 31.43 1.69
C SER A 493 13.62 32.37 0.68
N SER A 494 12.67 33.17 1.17
CA SER A 494 12.22 34.40 0.55
C SER A 494 13.41 35.33 0.26
N PRO A 495 13.30 36.24 -0.73
CA PRO A 495 14.44 36.85 -1.40
C PRO A 495 15.05 37.98 -0.57
N SER A 496 16.36 37.94 -0.39
CA SER A 496 17.14 39.12 0.03
C SER A 496 18.50 39.13 -0.68
N THR A 497 18.56 39.95 -1.72
CA THR A 497 19.65 40.87 -2.09
C THR A 497 21.10 40.46 -1.80
N THR A 498 21.78 40.16 -2.92
CA THR A 498 23.10 40.68 -3.33
C THR A 498 24.15 40.98 -2.25
N THR A 499 25.21 40.19 -2.21
CA THR A 499 26.59 40.71 -2.29
C THR A 499 27.54 39.64 -2.84
N THR A 500 28.25 40.05 -3.86
CA THR A 500 29.34 39.37 -4.56
C THR A 500 30.59 39.23 -3.69
N SER A 501 31.26 38.08 -3.77
CA SER A 501 32.73 38.04 -3.85
C SER A 501 33.21 36.69 -4.39
N SER A 502 33.86 36.77 -5.54
CA SER A 502 34.60 35.74 -6.26
C SER A 502 36.04 35.60 -5.74
N SER A 503 36.53 34.37 -5.62
CA SER A 503 37.96 33.99 -5.83
C SER A 503 38.06 32.45 -5.74
N SER A 504 38.06 31.74 -6.87
CA SER A 504 39.25 31.28 -7.64
C SER A 504 39.97 30.07 -7.04
N SER A 505 39.73 28.92 -7.69
CA SER A 505 40.68 27.88 -8.14
C SER A 505 41.85 27.48 -7.23
N SER A 506 41.94 26.17 -6.90
CA SER A 506 42.80 25.21 -7.63
C SER A 506 42.91 23.90 -6.85
N ALA A 507 42.51 22.80 -7.50
CA ALA A 507 42.81 21.44 -7.09
C ALA A 507 44.23 21.07 -7.57
N ILE A 508 45.04 20.48 -6.70
CA ILE A 508 46.23 19.72 -7.08
C ILE A 508 46.14 18.35 -6.42
N SER A 509 46.02 17.34 -7.27
CA SER A 509 46.20 15.93 -6.96
C SER A 509 47.68 15.60 -6.78
N VAL A 510 48.06 14.84 -5.74
CA VAL A 510 49.15 13.85 -5.85
C VAL A 510 48.84 12.65 -4.94
N SER A 511 48.93 11.48 -5.57
CA SER A 511 48.73 10.13 -5.05
C SER A 511 49.89 9.62 -4.20
N MET A 512 49.52 8.75 -3.25
CA MET A 512 50.28 7.62 -2.67
C MET A 512 51.58 7.19 -3.38
N SER A 513 52.66 7.14 -2.59
CA SER A 513 53.64 6.02 -2.45
C SER A 513 55.09 6.50 -2.38
N LEU A 514 55.68 6.50 -1.17
CA LEU A 514 57.04 6.02 -0.83
C LEU A 514 57.41 6.52 0.58
N CYS A 515 57.56 5.61 1.56
CA CYS A 515 58.76 5.48 2.40
C CYS A 515 58.55 4.39 3.47
N LEU A 516 58.82 3.15 3.09
CA LEU A 516 59.36 2.14 4.00
C LEU A 516 60.87 2.19 3.83
N LEU A 517 61.59 2.45 4.93
CA LEU A 517 62.97 2.08 5.30
C LEU A 517 63.68 3.23 6.02
N LEU A 518 63.79 3.13 7.36
CA LEU A 518 65.07 3.05 8.07
C LEU A 518 64.90 3.18 9.61
N CYS A 519 65.48 2.19 10.31
CA CYS A 519 66.00 2.21 11.69
C CYS A 519 64.99 2.42 12.84
N ALA A 520 64.62 1.44 13.66
CA ALA A 520 65.45 0.53 14.49
C ALA A 520 66.55 1.26 15.26
N LEU A 521 66.36 1.44 16.57
CA LEU A 521 67.36 1.24 17.64
C LEU A 521 66.81 1.65 19.03
N PHE A 522 67.21 0.86 20.03
CA PHE A 522 67.09 1.01 21.49
C PHE A 522 65.89 0.42 22.25
N SER A 523 66.09 -0.87 22.57
CA SER A 523 65.74 -1.59 23.79
C SER A 523 65.88 -0.80 25.11
N ILE A 524 65.20 -1.27 26.17
CA ILE A 524 65.63 -1.47 27.59
C ILE A 524 64.34 -1.47 28.45
N LYS A 525 63.84 -2.62 28.92
CA LYS A 525 64.19 -3.46 30.10
C LYS A 525 63.35 -3.13 31.34
N CYS A 526 62.51 -4.09 31.75
CA CYS A 526 62.00 -4.22 33.11
C CYS A 526 63.13 -4.60 34.08
N VAL A 527 63.17 -3.96 35.24
CA VAL A 527 63.90 -4.41 36.44
C VAL A 527 63.05 -4.09 37.68
N VAL A 528 62.97 -5.08 38.58
CA VAL A 528 62.33 -5.07 39.91
C VAL A 528 63.33 -4.59 40.98
N GLY A 529 62.83 -3.97 42.04
CA GLY A 529 63.51 -3.72 43.32
C GLY A 529 63.07 -2.37 43.92
N HIS A 530 62.67 -2.23 45.18
CA HIS A 530 62.80 -3.09 46.35
C HIS A 530 61.70 -2.76 47.37
#